data_AF-W2SW84-F1
#
_entry.id   AF-W2SW84-F1
#
_cell.length_a   1.000
_cell.length_b   1.000
_cell.length_c   1.000
_cell.angle_alpha   90.00
_cell.angle_beta   90.00
_cell.angle_gamma   90.00
#
_symmetry.space_group_name_H-M   'P 1'
#
loop_
_entity.id
_entity.type
_entity.pdbx_description
1 polymer ?
#
loop_
_entity_poly.entity_id
_entity_poly.type
_entity_poly.pdbx_seq_one_letter_code
_entity_poly.pdbx_strand_id
1 'polypeptide(L)' 'VVIYIPKGDDHPLPDGVISWNEVVKSQYSNNIPKPNVDLDKDIIMLPYSSGTTGPPKGVMLSHRNFGTMINIYKQ' A
#
# COMPACT_ATOMS: atom_id res chain seq x y z
N VAL A 1 10.19 8.21 -3.27
CA VAL A 1 9.72 9.41 -2.54
C VAL A 1 9.74 9.07 -1.06
N VAL A 2 10.51 9.81 -0.26
CA VAL A 2 10.48 9.67 1.20
C VAL A 2 9.47 10.70 1.71
N ILE A 3 8.41 10.22 2.35
CA ILE A 3 7.40 11.07 2.96
C ILE A 3 7.75 11.21 4.44
N TYR A 4 7.96 12.44 4.89
CA TYR A 4 8.32 12.74 6.27
C TYR A 4 7.11 13.35 7.00
N ILE A 5 6.83 12.89 8.22
CA ILE A 5 5.79 13.45 9.10
C ILE A 5 6.49 14.33 10.15
N PRO A 6 6.58 15.65 9.97
CA PRO A 6 7.23 16.54 10.92
C PRO A 6 6.46 16.64 12.24
N LYS A 7 7.18 16.77 13.36
CA LYS A 7 6.60 17.21 14.65
C LYS A 7 6.35 18.73 14.69
N GLY A 8 6.95 19.50 13.79
CA GLY A 8 6.85 20.95 13.62
C GLY A 8 7.67 21.41 12.41
N ASP A 9 7.46 22.66 11.95
CA ASP A 9 8.04 23.19 10.69
C ASP A 9 9.45 23.80 10.87
N ASP A 10 10.09 23.57 12.01
CA ASP A 10 11.26 24.35 12.48
C ASP A 10 12.62 23.93 11.89
N HIS A 11 12.66 23.03 10.90
CA HIS A 11 13.91 22.61 10.27
C HIS A 11 13.79 22.43 8.76
N PRO A 12 14.84 22.80 7.99
CA PRO A 12 14.85 22.58 6.55
C PRO A 12 14.83 21.09 6.23
N LEU A 13 14.04 20.72 5.22
CA LEU A 13 13.96 19.34 4.75
C LEU A 13 15.16 18.99 3.85
N PRO A 14 15.70 17.77 3.92
CA PRO A 14 16.71 17.31 2.98
C PRO A 14 16.19 17.25 1.53
N ASP A 15 17.11 17.33 0.57
CA ASP A 15 16.77 17.24 -0.85
C ASP A 15 16.00 15.96 -1.18
N GLY A 16 14.88 16.10 -1.90
CA GLY A 16 14.01 14.99 -2.30
C GLY A 16 13.05 14.49 -1.22
N VAL A 17 12.99 15.16 -0.06
CA VAL A 17 12.00 14.89 1.00
C VAL A 17 10.85 15.89 0.87
N ILE A 18 9.61 15.37 0.92
CA ILE A 18 8.39 16.20 0.89
C ILE A 18 7.70 16.06 2.25
N SER A 19 7.27 17.20 2.81
CA SER A 19 6.48 17.22 4.06
C SER A 19 5.12 16.56 3.84
N TRP A 20 4.71 15.69 4.76
CA TRP A 20 3.37 15.13 4.76
C TRP A 20 2.29 16.20 4.77
N ASN A 21 2.49 17.30 5.51
CA ASN A 21 1.54 18.41 5.58
C ASN A 21 1.34 19.11 4.22
N GLU A 22 2.35 19.11 3.37
CA GLU A 22 2.25 19.62 1.99
C GLU A 22 1.56 18.61 1.08
N VAL A 23 1.89 17.32 1.20
CA VAL A 23 1.25 16.24 0.44
C VAL A 23 -0.27 16.22 0.68
N VAL A 24 -0.72 16.32 1.93
CA VAL A 24 -2.16 16.29 2.25
C VAL A 24 -2.91 17.55 1.84
N LYS A 25 -2.22 18.69 1.67
CA LYS A 25 -2.79 19.94 1.15
C LYS A 25 -2.82 19.97 -0.39
N SER A 26 -2.12 19.06 -1.05
CA SER A 26 -2.06 19.01 -2.51
C SER A 26 -3.45 18.75 -3.10
N GLN A 27 -3.76 19.41 -4.21
CA GLN A 27 -5.00 19.17 -4.93
C GLN A 27 -4.91 17.85 -5.68
N TYR A 28 -5.94 17.02 -5.57
CA TYR A 28 -6.04 15.79 -6.33
C TYR A 28 -6.12 16.11 -7.83
N SER A 29 -5.28 15.47 -8.62
CA SER A 29 -5.38 15.52 -10.08
C SER A 29 -6.34 14.44 -10.55
N ASN A 30 -7.31 14.79 -11.40
CA ASN A 30 -8.14 13.80 -12.09
C ASN A 30 -7.36 13.01 -13.17
N ASN A 31 -6.12 13.41 -13.47
CA ASN A 31 -5.26 12.78 -14.47
C ASN A 31 -4.19 11.90 -13.83
N ILE A 32 -4.59 11.02 -12.92
CA ILE A 32 -3.69 10.00 -12.37
C ILE A 32 -3.70 8.80 -13.32
N PRO A 33 -2.54 8.38 -13.85
CA PRO A 33 -2.46 7.18 -14.66
C PRO A 33 -3.02 5.99 -13.88
N LYS A 34 -3.86 5.19 -14.54
CA LYS A 34 -4.29 3.93 -13.93
C LYS A 34 -3.05 3.07 -13.69
N PRO A 35 -2.91 2.49 -12.49
CA PRO A 35 -1.83 1.54 -12.26
C PRO A 35 -2.00 0.38 -13.24
N ASN A 36 -0.91 -0.02 -13.87
CA ASN A 36 -0.88 -1.25 -14.65
C ASN A 36 -0.78 -2.42 -13.67
N VAL A 37 -1.91 -3.08 -13.41
CA VAL A 37 -2.01 -4.19 -12.45
C VAL A 37 -2.29 -5.49 -13.20
N ASP A 38 -1.44 -6.49 -13.02
CA ASP A 38 -1.67 -7.87 -13.46
C ASP A 38 -2.46 -8.60 -12.37
N LEU A 39 -3.76 -8.79 -12.58
CA LEU A 39 -4.67 -9.38 -11.58
C LEU A 39 -4.28 -10.81 -11.16
N ASP A 40 -3.56 -11.54 -12.01
CA ASP A 40 -3.11 -12.90 -11.72
C ASP A 40 -1.83 -12.93 -10.86
N LYS A 41 -0.96 -11.93 -11.04
CA LYS A 41 0.40 -11.93 -10.47
C LYS A 41 0.61 -10.91 -9.35
N ASP A 42 -0.03 -9.76 -9.43
CA ASP A 42 0.18 -8.69 -8.47
C ASP A 42 -0.52 -8.99 -7.15
N ILE A 43 0.21 -8.75 -6.06
CA ILE A 43 -0.21 -9.08 -4.70
C ILE A 43 -1.11 -7.97 -4.16
N ILE A 44 -2.29 -8.33 -3.69
CA ILE A 44 -3.23 -7.40 -3.03
C ILE A 44 -3.12 -7.46 -1.50
N MET A 45 -2.71 -8.61 -0.94
CA MET A 45 -2.64 -8.81 0.51
C MET A 45 -1.55 -9.81 0.90
N LEU A 46 -0.93 -9.56 2.06
CA LEU A 46 0.06 -10.43 2.72
C LEU A 46 -0.35 -10.76 4.17
N PRO A 47 -1.44 -11.52 4.40
CA PRO A 47 -1.80 -11.90 5.76
C PRO A 47 -0.71 -12.79 6.37
N TYR A 48 -0.38 -12.51 7.63
CA TYR A 48 0.59 -13.28 8.39
C TYR A 48 -0.11 -14.31 9.26
N SER A 49 0.46 -15.53 9.26
CA SER A 49 0.09 -16.59 10.18
C SER A 49 1.19 -16.76 11.23
N SER A 50 0.81 -17.15 12.46
CA SER A 50 1.75 -17.28 13.58
C SER A 50 2.83 -18.33 13.36
N GLY A 51 2.61 -19.31 12.47
CA GLY A 51 3.57 -20.36 12.14
C GLY A 51 3.89 -21.25 13.34
N THR A 52 3.23 -22.40 13.48
CA THR A 52 3.49 -23.34 14.61
C THR A 52 4.87 -24.00 14.58
N THR A 53 5.61 -23.85 13.47
CA THR A 53 6.87 -24.53 13.18
C THR A 53 8.04 -23.57 12.92
N GLY A 54 7.89 -22.28 13.23
CA GLY A 54 8.94 -21.28 12.97
C GLY A 54 8.42 -19.85 12.99
N PRO A 55 9.17 -18.90 12.42
CA PRO A 55 8.74 -17.50 12.38
C PRO A 55 7.43 -17.32 11.58
N PRO A 56 6.68 -16.23 11.83
CA PRO A 56 5.45 -15.93 11.11
C PRO A 56 5.64 -15.94 9.60
N LYS A 57 4.69 -16.55 8.88
CA LYS A 57 4.74 -16.70 7.42
C LYS A 57 3.70 -15.78 6.78
N GLY A 58 4.14 -14.96 5.82
CA GLY A 58 3.25 -14.14 4.98
C GLY A 58 2.72 -14.96 3.81
N VAL A 59 1.39 -15.00 3.66
CA VAL A 59 0.74 -15.67 2.52
C VAL A 59 0.55 -14.65 1.41
N MET A 60 1.09 -14.91 0.22
CA MET A 60 0.92 -14.00 -0.93
C MET A 60 -0.41 -14.27 -1.61
N LEU A 61 -1.31 -13.29 -1.60
CA LEU A 61 -2.59 -13.36 -2.30
C LEU A 61 -2.61 -12.35 -3.45
N SER A 62 -2.84 -12.85 -4.67
CA SER A 62 -3.12 -12.00 -5.82
C SER A 62 -4.56 -11.48 -5.81
N HIS A 63 -4.84 -10.47 -6.64
CA HIS A 63 -6.20 -9.96 -6.85
C HIS A 63 -7.17 -11.07 -7.22
N ARG A 64 -6.78 -11.99 -8.12
CA ARG A 64 -7.63 -13.10 -8.56
C ARG A 64 -7.96 -14.06 -7.43
N ASN A 65 -6.97 -14.58 -6.72
CA ASN A 65 -7.20 -15.56 -5.66
C ASN A 65 -8.11 -15.00 -4.57
N PHE A 66 -7.87 -13.74 -4.17
CA PHE A 66 -8.71 -13.07 -3.18
C PHE A 66 -10.13 -12.82 -3.70
N GLY A 67 -10.28 -12.33 -4.94
CA GLY A 67 -11.58 -12.11 -5.56
C GLY A 67 -12.42 -13.39 -5.67
N THR A 68 -11.80 -14.51 -6.05
CA THR A 68 -12.46 -15.82 -6.07
C THR A 68 -12.97 -16.22 -4.68
N MET A 69 -12.18 -16.01 -3.63
CA MET A 69 -12.59 -16.29 -2.24
C MET A 69 -13.80 -15.43 -1.83
N ILE A 70 -13.81 -14.13 -2.15
CA ILE A 70 -14.92 -13.23 -1.80
C ILE A 70 -16.20 -13.58 -2.57
N ASN A 71 -16.10 -14.03 -3.82
CA ASN A 71 -17.27 -14.40 -4.61
C ASN A 71 -18.04 -15.59 -4.03
N ILE A 72 -17.39 -16.45 -3.24
CA ILE A 72 -18.07 -17.55 -2.52
C ILE A 72 -19.06 -16.98 -1.47
N TYR A 73 -18.72 -15.87 -0.82
CA TYR A 73 -19.55 -15.25 0.22
C TYR A 73 -20.66 -14.33 -0.31
N LYS A 74 -20.65 -14.02 -1.62
CA LYS A 74 -21.65 -13.15 -2.27
C LYS A 74 -22.83 -13.90 -2.89
N GLN A 75 -22.91 -15.21 -2.68
CA GLN A 75 -24.07 -16.06 -3.00
C GLN A 75 -24.97 -16.18 -1.79
#